data_AF-A0A494Z902-F1
#
_entry.id   AF-A0A494Z902-F1
#
_cell.length_a   1.000
_cell.length_b   1.000
_cell.length_c   1.000
_cell.angle_alpha   90.00
_cell.angle_beta   90.00
_cell.angle_gamma   90.00
#
_symmetry.space_group_name_H-M   'P 1'
#
loop_
_entity.id
_entity.type
_entity.pdbx_description
1 polymer ?
#
loop_
_entity_poly.entity_id
_entity_poly.type
_entity_poly.pdbx_seq_one_letter_code
_entity_poly.pdbx_strand_id
1 'polypeptide(L)'
;MVKHSQLFIDSLLHPKKLAAYRLLSIGKTIQYVFLLIALVTIFSFIQFLTGVSTISYSIEGLTEYIEDIQWLLYPFAILFLILTTTVLLFGRISIYAFVGVVILKVTNRRGEYRHMWRTAALANTWSTLLSIIFTTLQFTGTIPTLIGIVITIILLFIASTKYPKIPKK
;
A
#
# COMPACT_ATOMS: atom_id res chain seq x y z
N MET A 1 -16.99 16.55 -7.86
CA MET A 1 -15.63 16.40 -7.31
C MET A 1 -15.53 15.04 -6.62
N VAL A 2 -14.62 14.15 -7.01
CA VAL A 2 -14.53 12.78 -6.42
C VAL A 2 -14.04 12.87 -4.97
N LYS A 3 -14.78 12.29 -4.03
CA LYS A 3 -14.44 12.26 -2.59
C LYS A 3 -13.42 11.14 -2.31
N HIS A 4 -12.58 11.31 -1.28
CA HIS A 4 -11.59 10.28 -0.90
C HIS A 4 -12.25 8.97 -0.44
N SER A 5 -13.43 9.04 0.18
CA SER A 5 -14.22 7.85 0.53
C SER A 5 -14.67 7.07 -0.71
N GLN A 6 -15.07 7.76 -1.78
CA GLN A 6 -15.42 7.11 -3.04
C GLN A 6 -14.21 6.41 -3.67
N LEU A 7 -13.03 7.04 -3.64
CA LEU A 7 -11.79 6.41 -4.13
C LEU A 7 -11.46 5.12 -3.37
N PHE A 8 -11.63 5.11 -2.05
CA PHE A 8 -11.39 3.92 -1.24
C PHE A 8 -12.40 2.80 -1.58
N ILE A 9 -13.69 3.13 -1.63
CA ILE A 9 -14.76 2.18 -1.95
C ILE A 9 -14.60 1.63 -3.37
N ASP A 10 -14.34 2.49 -4.36
CA ASP A 10 -14.18 2.08 -5.75
C ASP A 10 -12.90 1.26 -5.97
N SER A 11 -11.84 1.53 -5.20
CA SER A 11 -10.60 0.75 -5.22
C SER A 11 -10.80 -0.67 -4.67
N LEU A 12 -11.69 -0.83 -3.68
CA LEU A 12 -12.02 -2.11 -3.05
C LEU A 12 -13.04 -2.93 -3.85
N LEU A 13 -14.16 -2.31 -4.24
CA LEU A 13 -15.35 -3.02 -4.74
C LEU A 13 -15.44 -3.06 -6.26
N HIS A 14 -14.75 -2.14 -6.95
CA HIS A 14 -14.88 -1.98 -8.39
C HIS A 14 -13.50 -1.96 -9.05
N PRO A 15 -12.81 -3.12 -9.12
CA PRO A 15 -11.54 -3.23 -9.85
C PRO A 15 -11.68 -2.81 -11.33
N LYS A 16 -12.91 -2.93 -11.84
CA LYS A 16 -13.36 -2.48 -13.14
C LYS A 16 -13.29 -0.95 -13.35
N LYS A 17 -13.27 -0.13 -12.30
CA LYS A 17 -13.16 1.35 -12.37
C LYS A 17 -11.72 1.85 -12.18
N LEU A 18 -10.78 0.99 -11.77
CA LEU A 18 -9.36 1.32 -11.62
C LEU A 18 -8.73 1.92 -12.89
N ALA A 19 -9.21 1.48 -14.06
CA ALA A 19 -8.79 2.02 -15.36
C ALA A 19 -9.27 3.46 -15.61
N ALA A 20 -10.41 3.87 -15.05
CA ALA A 20 -10.94 5.23 -15.20
C ALA A 20 -10.10 6.25 -14.39
N TYR A 21 -9.57 5.83 -13.23
CA TYR A 21 -8.73 6.68 -12.38
C TYR A 21 -7.34 6.96 -12.95
N ARG A 22 -6.98 6.42 -14.11
CA ARG A 22 -5.80 6.87 -14.86
C ARG A 22 -5.84 8.36 -15.21
N LEU A 23 -7.05 8.92 -15.31
CA LEU A 23 -7.30 10.33 -15.65
C LEU A 23 -7.33 11.23 -14.41
N LEU A 24 -7.22 10.67 -13.20
CA LEU A 24 -7.19 11.47 -11.97
C LEU A 24 -5.94 12.37 -11.95
N SER A 25 -6.06 13.56 -11.35
CA SER A 25 -4.90 14.43 -11.14
C SER A 25 -3.91 13.76 -10.18
N ILE A 26 -2.61 13.93 -10.45
CA ILE A 26 -1.56 13.26 -9.68
C ILE A 26 -1.61 13.62 -8.20
N GLY A 27 -1.93 14.87 -7.87
CA GLY A 27 -2.07 15.33 -6.48
C GLY A 27 -3.12 14.55 -5.69
N LYS A 28 -4.27 14.21 -6.29
CA LYS A 28 -5.31 13.43 -5.61
C LYS A 28 -4.90 11.98 -5.39
N THR A 29 -4.16 11.40 -6.34
CA THR A 29 -3.59 10.06 -6.17
C THR A 29 -2.56 10.06 -5.04
N ILE A 30 -1.68 11.05 -4.99
CA ILE A 30 -0.66 11.18 -3.94
C ILE A 30 -1.32 11.36 -2.58
N GLN A 31 -2.31 12.27 -2.45
CA GLN A 31 -3.08 12.44 -1.22
C GLN A 31 -3.71 11.13 -0.75
N TYR A 32 -4.26 10.35 -1.68
CA TYR A 32 -4.81 9.04 -1.37
C TYR A 32 -3.74 8.06 -0.85
N VAL A 33 -2.56 8.01 -1.48
CA VAL A 33 -1.43 7.19 -1.01
C VAL A 33 -0.99 7.60 0.39
N PHE A 34 -0.95 8.90 0.71
CA PHE A 34 -0.67 9.38 2.06
C PHE A 34 -1.72 8.96 3.09
N LEU A 35 -3.00 8.94 2.74
CA LEU A 35 -4.04 8.41 3.63
C LEU A 35 -3.83 6.92 3.91
N LEU A 36 -3.44 6.15 2.89
CA LEU A 36 -3.12 4.73 3.03
C LEU A 36 -1.87 4.54 3.92
N ILE A 37 -0.82 5.33 3.70
CA ILE A 37 0.38 5.35 4.56
C ILE A 37 0.00 5.65 6.00
N ALA A 38 -0.85 6.65 6.26
CA ALA A 38 -1.29 6.98 7.61
C ALA A 38 -2.02 5.80 8.27
N LEU A 39 -2.92 5.14 7.55
CA LEU A 39 -3.63 3.95 8.03
C LEU A 39 -2.66 2.82 8.39
N VAL A 40 -1.72 2.50 7.49
CA VAL A 40 -0.70 1.47 7.73
C VAL A 40 0.17 1.85 8.92
N THR A 41 0.58 3.11 9.00
CA THR A 41 1.43 3.60 10.08
C THR A 41 0.73 3.45 11.43
N ILE A 42 -0.54 3.86 11.53
CA ILE A 42 -1.32 3.71 12.77
C ILE A 42 -1.39 2.23 13.17
N PHE A 43 -1.70 1.35 12.24
CA PHE A 43 -1.76 -0.08 12.50
C PHE A 43 -0.40 -0.64 12.95
N SER A 44 0.67 -0.31 12.25
CA SER A 44 2.04 -0.75 12.57
C SER A 44 2.53 -0.16 13.90
N PHE A 45 2.11 1.05 14.26
CA PHE A 45 2.44 1.66 15.55
C PHE A 45 1.74 0.94 16.70
N ILE A 46 0.46 0.56 16.54
CA ILE A 46 -0.24 -0.28 17.53
C ILE A 46 0.49 -1.61 17.72
N GLN A 47 0.88 -2.27 16.62
CA GLN A 47 1.65 -3.52 16.67
C GLN A 47 3.00 -3.32 17.38
N PHE A 48 3.69 -2.22 17.11
CA PHE A 48 4.93 -1.86 17.79
C PHE A 48 4.72 -1.71 19.30
N LEU A 49 3.69 -0.97 19.74
CA LEU A 49 3.39 -0.82 21.17
C LEU A 49 3.14 -2.17 21.84
N THR A 50 2.34 -3.04 21.21
CA THR A 50 2.10 -4.39 21.75
C THR A 50 3.37 -5.23 21.78
N GLY A 51 4.22 -5.15 20.75
CA GLY A 51 5.48 -5.89 20.68
C GLY A 51 6.52 -5.42 21.70
N VAL A 52 6.60 -4.11 21.94
CA VAL A 52 7.48 -3.56 22.98
C VAL A 52 7.05 -4.08 24.36
N SER A 53 5.75 -4.07 24.65
CA SER A 53 5.23 -4.56 25.94
C SER A 53 5.52 -6.04 26.17
N THR A 54 5.38 -6.91 25.16
CA THR A 54 5.66 -8.35 25.33
C THR A 54 7.14 -8.64 25.52
N ILE A 55 8.02 -7.88 24.86
CA ILE A 55 9.47 -8.04 24.98
C ILE A 55 9.95 -7.52 26.34
N SER A 56 9.44 -6.38 26.81
CA SER A 56 9.86 -5.81 28.11
C SER A 56 9.56 -6.75 29.27
N TYR A 57 8.42 -7.46 29.26
CA TYR A 57 8.09 -8.45 30.30
C TYR A 57 8.98 -9.70 30.28
N SER A 58 9.58 -10.05 29.14
CA SER A 58 10.38 -11.28 29.01
C SER A 58 11.86 -11.09 29.36
N ILE A 59 12.33 -9.84 29.48
CA ILE A 59 13.72 -9.52 29.77
C ILE A 59 13.80 -8.74 31.09
N GLU A 60 14.38 -9.37 32.10
CA GLU A 60 14.57 -8.77 33.42
C GLU A 60 15.41 -7.48 33.30
N GLY A 61 14.95 -6.40 33.94
CA GLY A 61 15.58 -5.08 33.90
C GLY A 61 15.24 -4.22 32.67
N LEU A 62 14.77 -4.80 31.56
CA LEU A 62 14.48 -4.03 30.33
C LEU A 62 13.30 -3.05 30.48
N THR A 63 12.31 -3.39 31.30
CA THR A 63 11.16 -2.53 31.58
C THR A 63 11.57 -1.17 32.15
N GLU A 64 12.49 -1.15 33.11
CA GLU A 64 12.96 0.08 33.77
C GLU A 64 13.67 1.00 32.75
N TYR A 65 14.54 0.45 31.90
CA TYR A 65 15.18 1.22 30.84
C TYR A 65 14.18 1.80 29.83
N ILE A 66 13.14 1.04 29.45
CA ILE A 66 12.11 1.51 28.50
C ILE A 66 11.25 2.61 29.11
N GLU A 67 10.90 2.49 30.38
CA GLU A 67 10.13 3.52 31.11
C GLU A 67 10.88 4.84 31.19
N ASP A 68 12.19 4.80 31.42
CA ASP A 68 13.03 6.02 31.46
C ASP A 68 13.09 6.75 30.11
N ILE A 69 13.13 6.01 29.01
CA ILE A 69 13.28 6.60 27.65
C ILE A 69 11.96 6.73 26.89
N GLN A 70 10.82 6.35 27.47
CA GLN A 70 9.52 6.26 26.79
C GLN A 70 9.15 7.53 26.02
N TRP A 71 9.45 8.69 26.63
CA TRP A 71 9.14 10.00 26.08
C TRP A 71 9.89 10.29 24.77
N LEU A 72 11.11 9.78 24.63
CA LEU A 72 11.90 9.91 23.41
C LEU A 72 11.58 8.78 22.42
N LEU A 73 11.42 7.56 22.95
CA LEU A 73 11.27 6.35 22.15
C LEU A 73 10.02 6.39 21.28
N TYR A 74 8.85 6.71 21.84
CA TYR A 74 7.59 6.63 21.10
C TYR A 74 7.43 7.71 20.00
N PRO A 75 7.74 9.00 20.24
CA PRO A 75 7.71 10.02 19.19
C PRO A 75 8.75 9.75 18.10
N PHE A 76 9.93 9.26 18.46
CA PHE A 76 10.92 8.86 17.47
C PHE A 76 10.43 7.66 16.64
N ALA A 77 9.87 6.64 17.29
CA ALA A 77 9.35 5.46 16.62
C ALA A 77 8.25 5.80 15.61
N ILE A 78 7.26 6.62 15.97
CA ILE A 78 6.18 6.99 15.04
C ILE A 78 6.70 7.78 13.84
N LEU A 79 7.63 8.72 14.05
CA LEU A 79 8.25 9.49 12.96
C LEU A 79 9.04 8.58 12.01
N PHE A 80 9.86 7.70 12.58
CA PHE A 80 10.65 6.74 11.83
C PHE A 80 9.76 5.76 11.05
N LEU A 81 8.64 5.35 11.65
CA LEU A 81 7.67 4.45 11.04
C LEU A 81 6.96 5.12 9.87
N ILE A 82 6.53 6.38 9.99
CA ILE A 82 5.94 7.15 8.88
C ILE A 82 6.92 7.24 7.71
N LEU A 83 8.18 7.60 7.99
CA LEU A 83 9.23 7.72 6.98
C LEU A 83 9.46 6.40 6.24
N THR A 84 9.67 5.33 7.00
CA THR A 84 9.93 3.98 6.47
C THR A 84 8.74 3.48 5.65
N THR A 85 7.52 3.63 6.19
CA THR A 85 6.28 3.20 5.52
C THR A 85 6.06 3.96 4.21
N THR A 86 6.36 5.26 4.20
CA THR A 86 6.29 6.09 2.99
C THR A 86 7.24 5.56 1.92
N VAL A 87 8.52 5.39 2.25
CA VAL A 87 9.54 4.91 1.29
C VAL A 87 9.15 3.53 0.74
N LEU A 88 8.71 2.62 1.60
CA LEU A 88 8.32 1.26 1.19
C LEU A 88 7.08 1.24 0.30
N LEU A 89 6.02 1.98 0.64
CA LEU A 89 4.79 2.02 -0.15
C LEU A 89 5.01 2.71 -1.51
N PHE A 90 5.71 3.84 -1.54
CA PHE A 90 6.05 4.52 -2.79
C PHE A 90 6.96 3.65 -3.68
N GLY A 91 7.96 2.99 -3.10
CA GLY A 91 8.82 2.04 -3.80
C GLY A 91 8.03 0.89 -4.40
N ARG A 92 7.16 0.24 -3.61
CA ARG A 92 6.28 -0.86 -4.07
C ARG A 92 5.36 -0.42 -5.21
N ILE A 93 4.66 0.70 -5.06
CA ILE A 93 3.76 1.23 -6.10
C ILE A 93 4.54 1.51 -7.38
N SER A 94 5.76 2.03 -7.28
CA SER A 94 6.59 2.36 -8.44
C SER A 94 7.06 1.11 -9.20
N ILE A 95 7.39 0.03 -8.48
CA ILE A 95 7.70 -1.29 -9.07
C ILE A 95 6.44 -1.85 -9.75
N TYR A 96 5.28 -1.81 -9.09
CA TYR A 96 4.02 -2.27 -9.66
C TYR A 96 3.60 -1.48 -10.91
N ALA A 97 3.86 -0.17 -10.93
CA ALA A 97 3.61 0.66 -12.09
C ALA A 97 4.47 0.23 -13.29
N PHE A 98 5.73 -0.12 -13.04
CA PHE A 98 6.64 -0.64 -14.08
C PHE A 98 6.13 -1.96 -14.65
N VAL A 99 5.77 -2.92 -13.78
CA VAL A 99 5.13 -4.19 -14.18
C VAL A 99 3.85 -3.91 -14.99
N GLY A 100 3.04 -2.94 -14.56
CA GLY A 100 1.85 -2.51 -15.26
C GLY A 100 2.10 -2.02 -16.69
N VAL A 101 3.18 -1.27 -16.92
CA VAL A 101 3.57 -0.83 -18.28
C VAL A 101 3.94 -2.03 -19.15
N VAL A 102 4.62 -3.04 -18.60
CA VAL A 102 4.91 -4.29 -19.32
C VAL A 102 3.60 -4.99 -19.70
N ILE A 103 2.63 -5.08 -18.79
CA ILE A 103 1.31 -5.65 -19.06
C ILE A 103 0.58 -4.90 -20.19
N LEU A 104 0.65 -3.56 -20.23
CA LEU A 104 0.05 -2.78 -21.32
C LEU A 104 0.66 -3.10 -22.69
N LYS A 105 1.99 -3.30 -22.76
CA LYS A 105 2.68 -3.71 -23.99
C LYS A 105 2.21 -5.08 -24.46
N VAL A 106 2.14 -6.06 -23.54
CA VAL A 106 1.66 -7.42 -23.85
C VAL A 106 0.19 -7.41 -24.31
N THR A 107 -0.64 -6.56 -23.72
CA THR A 107 -2.08 -6.48 -24.04
C THR A 107 -2.43 -5.54 -25.20
N ASN A 108 -1.44 -4.93 -25.87
CA ASN A 108 -1.60 -3.95 -26.96
C ASN A 108 -2.53 -2.78 -26.59
N ARG A 109 -2.39 -2.26 -25.37
CA ARG A 109 -3.21 -1.14 -24.86
C ARG A 109 -2.38 0.13 -24.70
N ARG A 110 -3.00 1.28 -24.95
CA ARG A 110 -2.36 2.60 -24.82
C ARG A 110 -2.26 3.01 -23.36
N GLY A 111 -1.04 3.29 -22.88
CA GLY A 111 -0.82 3.93 -21.59
C GLY A 111 0.66 4.15 -21.33
N GLU A 112 0.94 5.12 -20.47
CA GLU A 112 2.29 5.51 -20.06
C GLU A 112 2.51 5.19 -18.58
N TYR A 113 3.77 5.27 -18.13
CA TYR A 113 4.14 5.05 -16.73
C TYR A 113 3.29 5.90 -15.76
N ARG A 114 3.07 7.18 -16.07
CA ARG A 114 2.22 8.08 -15.25
C ARG A 114 0.79 7.57 -15.05
N HIS A 115 0.22 6.90 -16.06
CA HIS A 115 -1.13 6.35 -15.98
C HIS A 115 -1.15 5.06 -15.17
N MET A 116 -0.14 4.20 -15.38
CA MET A 116 0.00 2.97 -14.62
C MET A 116 0.32 3.20 -13.16
N TRP A 117 1.09 4.23 -12.83
CA TRP A 117 1.37 4.60 -11.44
C TRP A 117 0.10 4.96 -10.68
N ARG A 118 -0.81 5.72 -11.31
CA ARG A 118 -2.11 6.05 -10.71
C ARG A 118 -2.99 4.83 -10.48
N THR A 119 -3.03 3.91 -11.45
CA THR A 119 -3.77 2.65 -11.32
C THR A 119 -3.13 1.72 -10.29
N ALA A 120 -1.80 1.65 -10.22
CA ALA A 120 -1.05 0.83 -9.26
C ALA A 120 -1.23 1.32 -7.82
N ALA A 121 -1.23 2.63 -7.60
CA ALA A 121 -1.48 3.23 -6.29
C ALA A 121 -2.82 2.78 -5.70
N LEU A 122 -3.87 2.72 -6.53
CA LEU A 122 -5.18 2.22 -6.13
C LEU A 122 -5.17 0.69 -6.01
N ALA A 123 -4.61 -0.05 -6.96
CA ALA A 123 -4.55 -1.52 -6.88
C ALA A 123 -3.81 -2.03 -5.61
N ASN A 124 -2.82 -1.29 -5.13
CA ASN A 124 -2.05 -1.63 -3.92
C ASN A 124 -2.88 -1.62 -2.63
N THR A 125 -4.05 -1.00 -2.63
CA THR A 125 -4.94 -0.90 -1.46
C THR A 125 -5.36 -2.25 -0.94
N TRP A 126 -5.75 -3.15 -1.85
CA TRP A 126 -6.16 -4.50 -1.50
C TRP A 126 -5.02 -5.29 -0.86
N SER A 127 -3.81 -5.21 -1.44
CA SER A 127 -2.64 -5.88 -0.86
C SER A 127 -2.26 -5.32 0.50
N THR A 128 -2.47 -4.02 0.72
CA THR A 128 -2.16 -3.39 2.00
C THR A 128 -3.15 -3.83 3.07
N LEU A 129 -4.44 -3.83 2.76
CA LEU A 129 -5.49 -4.26 3.69
C LEU A 129 -5.38 -5.75 4.02
N LEU A 130 -5.10 -6.59 3.04
CA LEU A 130 -4.81 -8.01 3.28
C LEU A 130 -3.59 -8.19 4.16
N SER A 131 -2.52 -7.41 3.94
CA SER A 131 -1.33 -7.47 4.78
C SER A 131 -1.69 -7.16 6.24
N ILE A 132 -2.51 -6.15 6.49
CA ILE A 132 -2.97 -5.81 7.84
C ILE A 132 -3.74 -6.99 8.46
N ILE A 133 -4.70 -7.56 7.72
CA ILE A 133 -5.49 -8.71 8.20
C ILE A 133 -4.59 -9.92 8.50
N PHE A 134 -3.68 -10.27 7.60
CA PHE A 134 -2.77 -11.40 7.83
C PHE A 134 -1.86 -11.18 9.04
N THR A 135 -1.34 -9.97 9.22
CA THR A 135 -0.54 -9.62 10.40
C THR A 135 -1.36 -9.74 11.69
N THR A 136 -2.63 -9.30 11.71
CA THR A 136 -3.49 -9.47 12.91
C THR A 136 -3.74 -10.93 13.27
N LEU A 137 -3.82 -11.80 12.27
CA LEU A 137 -4.04 -13.23 12.44
C LEU A 137 -2.75 -14.00 12.75
N GLN A 138 -1.64 -13.30 12.99
CA GLN A 138 -0.31 -13.89 13.20
C GLN A 138 0.20 -14.73 12.02
N PHE A 139 -0.41 -14.59 10.84
CA PHE A 139 0.14 -15.14 9.60
C PHE A 139 1.32 -14.26 9.19
N THR A 140 2.50 -14.62 9.70
CA THR A 140 3.77 -13.98 9.39
C THR A 140 4.59 -14.88 8.48
N GLY A 141 5.25 -14.28 7.48
CA GLY A 141 6.09 -15.02 6.54
C GLY A 141 6.02 -14.51 5.11
N THR A 142 6.61 -15.28 4.20
CA THR A 142 6.69 -14.95 2.77
C THR A 142 5.35 -15.15 2.06
N ILE A 143 4.53 -16.12 2.49
CA ILE A 143 3.26 -16.48 1.85
C ILE A 143 2.25 -15.31 1.82
N PRO A 144 1.93 -14.62 2.94
CA PRO A 144 1.04 -13.45 2.93
C PRO A 144 1.49 -12.35 1.97
N THR A 145 2.81 -12.11 1.91
CA THR A 145 3.41 -11.11 1.03
C THR A 145 3.25 -11.49 -0.44
N LEU A 146 3.49 -12.77 -0.78
CA LEU A 146 3.28 -13.30 -2.12
C LEU A 146 1.82 -13.20 -2.56
N ILE A 147 0.87 -13.55 -1.67
CA ILE A 147 -0.56 -13.39 -1.94
C ILE A 147 -0.89 -11.93 -2.25
N GLY A 148 -0.37 -10.98 -1.45
CA GLY A 148 -0.54 -9.55 -1.70
C GLY A 148 -0.04 -9.13 -3.09
N ILE A 149 1.18 -9.53 -3.46
CA ILE A 149 1.78 -9.25 -4.77
C ILE A 149 0.93 -9.85 -5.91
N VAL A 150 0.52 -11.10 -5.79
CA VAL A 150 -0.28 -11.78 -6.83
C VAL A 150 -1.59 -11.03 -7.04
N ILE A 151 -2.25 -10.61 -5.96
CA ILE A 151 -3.53 -9.90 -6.08
C ILE A 151 -3.36 -8.52 -6.70
N THR A 152 -2.32 -7.75 -6.36
CA THR A 152 -2.08 -6.46 -7.04
C THR A 152 -1.82 -6.63 -8.53
N ILE A 153 -1.05 -7.66 -8.92
CA ILE A 153 -0.77 -7.97 -10.32
C ILE A 153 -2.07 -8.37 -11.05
N ILE A 154 -2.92 -9.20 -10.45
CA ILE A 154 -4.23 -9.56 -11.03
C ILE A 154 -5.10 -8.32 -11.22
N LEU A 155 -5.17 -7.44 -10.22
CA LEU A 155 -5.94 -6.19 -10.31
C LEU A 155 -5.40 -5.27 -11.39
N LEU A 156 -4.07 -5.15 -11.51
CA LEU A 156 -3.42 -4.40 -12.58
C LEU A 156 -3.71 -4.99 -13.96
N PHE A 157 -3.72 -6.32 -14.08
CA PHE A 157 -4.06 -7.00 -15.32
C PHE A 157 -5.51 -6.69 -15.71
N ILE A 158 -6.47 -6.89 -14.80
CA ILE A 158 -7.89 -6.58 -15.02
C ILE A 158 -8.07 -5.10 -15.40
N ALA A 159 -7.41 -4.17 -14.70
CA ALA A 159 -7.48 -2.76 -15.01
C ALA A 159 -6.91 -2.46 -16.41
N SER A 160 -5.78 -3.07 -16.76
CA SER A 160 -5.10 -2.87 -18.06
C SER A 160 -5.96 -3.32 -19.23
N THR A 161 -6.74 -4.40 -19.11
CA THR A 161 -7.65 -4.85 -20.19
C THR A 161 -8.69 -3.81 -20.62
N LYS A 162 -9.00 -2.85 -19.74
CA LYS A 162 -9.97 -1.78 -19.96
C LYS A 162 -9.36 -0.50 -20.52
N TYR A 163 -8.03 -0.44 -20.64
CA TYR A 163 -7.38 0.68 -21.31
C TYR A 163 -7.74 0.68 -22.81
N PRO A 164 -7.77 1.85 -23.48
CA PRO A 164 -8.09 1.95 -24.89
C PRO A 164 -7.10 1.13 -25.74
N LYS A 165 -7.64 0.39 -26.72
CA LYS A 165 -6.85 -0.42 -27.66
C LYS A 165 -6.00 0.52 -28.51
N ILE A 166 -4.76 0.11 -28.78
CA ILE A 166 -3.99 0.73 -29.86
C ILE A 166 -4.69 0.29 -31.17
N PRO A 167 -5.08 1.21 -32.06
CA PRO A 167 -5.58 0.82 -33.38
C PRO A 167 -4.46 0.03 -34.06
N LYS A 168 -4.78 -1.17 -34.52
CA LYS A 168 -3.84 -1.94 -35.37
C LYS A 168 -3.60 -1.08 -36.61
N LYS A 169 -2.34 -0.72 -36.86
CA LYS A 169 -1.92 -0.22 -38.17
C LYS A 169 -2.01 -1.36 -39.17
#